data_AF-A0A822C9J3-F1
#
_entry.id   AF-A0A822C9J3-F1
#
_cell.length_a   1.000
_cell.length_b   1.000
_cell.length_c   1.000
_cell.angle_alpha   90.00
_cell.angle_beta   90.00
_cell.angle_gamma   90.00
#
_symmetry.space_group_name_H-M   'P 1'
#
loop_
_entity.id
_entity.type
_entity.pdbx_description
1 polymer ?
#
loop_
_entity_poly.entity_id
_entity_poly.type
_entity_poly.pdbx_seq_one_letter_code
_entity_poly.pdbx_strand_id
1 'polypeptide(L)'
;MLLCRCDPGWFGDQCQYAQEPSMTCSCAPSSICIRSFPGSICVCPLGRIGPRCYINFDPCQGSGPCLNGGRCIPNDERKHSSFAAKCLCPKDFWGEYCQYPLTKLIIYFHKQQSC
;
A
#
# COMPACT_ATOMS: atom_id res chain seq x y z
N MET A 1 2.05 -20.83 -31.77
CA MET A 1 2.85 -20.22 -30.68
C MET A 1 3.87 -21.26 -30.25
N LEU A 2 5.16 -21.08 -30.56
CA LEU A 2 6.23 -21.97 -30.08
C LEU A 2 6.64 -21.49 -28.69
N LEU A 3 6.55 -22.37 -27.69
CA LEU A 3 7.15 -22.17 -26.39
C LEU A 3 8.54 -22.85 -26.43
N CYS A 4 9.61 -22.07 -26.35
CA CYS A 4 10.97 -22.62 -26.29
C CYS A 4 11.21 -23.26 -24.92
N ARG A 5 11.68 -24.51 -24.90
CA ARG A 5 12.16 -25.15 -23.67
C ARG A 5 13.63 -24.79 -23.49
N CYS A 6 13.91 -23.90 -22.56
CA CYS A 6 15.27 -23.45 -22.29
C CYS A 6 16.06 -24.45 -21.42
N ASP A 7 17.38 -24.48 -21.63
CA ASP A 7 18.30 -25.22 -20.78
C ASP A 7 18.39 -24.58 -19.37
N PRO A 8 18.79 -25.35 -18.34
CA PRO A 8 18.95 -24.81 -16.99
C PRO A 8 19.85 -23.57 -16.97
N GLY A 9 19.32 -22.47 -16.45
CA GLY A 9 20.02 -21.20 -16.41
C GLY A 9 19.84 -20.33 -17.66
N TRP A 10 18.90 -20.64 -18.56
CA TRP A 10 18.52 -19.80 -19.69
C TRP A 10 17.02 -19.51 -19.69
N PHE A 11 16.62 -18.28 -20.06
CA PHE A 11 15.23 -17.83 -20.01
C PHE A 11 14.89 -16.85 -21.14
N GLY A 12 13.60 -16.52 -21.25
CA GLY A 12 13.04 -15.64 -22.27
C GLY A 12 12.37 -16.41 -23.40
N ASP A 13 11.58 -15.69 -24.20
CA ASP A 13 10.77 -16.28 -25.28
C ASP A 13 11.62 -17.02 -26.32
N GLN A 14 12.89 -16.67 -26.43
CA GLN A 14 13.90 -17.26 -27.32
C GLN A 14 15.12 -17.78 -26.53
N CYS A 15 14.99 -18.00 -25.22
CA CYS A 15 16.10 -18.42 -24.35
C CYS A 15 17.35 -17.52 -24.43
N GLN A 16 17.17 -16.23 -24.74
CA GLN A 16 18.25 -15.29 -25.01
C GLN A 16 18.93 -14.74 -23.74
N TYR A 17 18.42 -15.09 -22.55
CA TYR A 17 18.88 -14.54 -21.29
C TYR A 17 19.55 -15.62 -20.43
N ALA A 18 20.84 -15.45 -20.16
CA ALA A 18 21.59 -16.30 -19.23
C ALA A 18 21.32 -15.90 -17.77
N GLN A 19 21.22 -16.89 -16.90
CA GLN A 19 21.09 -16.72 -15.45
C GLN A 19 22.43 -16.30 -14.87
N GLU A 20 22.58 -15.02 -14.53
CA GLU A 20 23.76 -14.54 -13.84
C GLU A 20 23.89 -15.20 -12.44
N PRO A 21 25.01 -15.85 -12.12
CA PRO A 21 25.25 -16.52 -10.84
C PRO A 21 25.21 -15.58 -9.62
N SER A 22 25.29 -14.27 -9.85
CA SER A 22 25.56 -13.25 -8.84
C SER A 22 24.39 -12.30 -8.56
N MET A 23 23.15 -12.69 -8.86
CA MET A 23 21.96 -11.94 -8.42
C MET A 23 21.89 -11.92 -6.89
N THR A 24 22.61 -10.96 -6.31
CA THR A 24 22.82 -10.80 -4.88
C THR A 24 21.61 -10.09 -4.33
N CYS A 25 20.74 -10.84 -3.65
CA CYS A 25 19.57 -10.31 -2.96
C CYS A 25 20.00 -9.35 -1.85
N SER A 26 20.08 -8.06 -2.17
CA SER A 26 20.44 -7.00 -1.23
C SER A 26 19.19 -6.44 -0.55
N CYS A 27 18.36 -7.31 0.04
CA CYS A 27 17.15 -6.89 0.77
C CYS A 27 17.47 -6.66 2.25
N ALA A 28 16.66 -5.84 2.93
CA ALA A 28 16.76 -5.64 4.36
C ALA A 28 16.49 -6.94 5.15
N PRO A 29 17.00 -7.06 6.40
CA PRO A 29 16.75 -8.21 7.26
C PRO A 29 15.24 -8.49 7.40
N SER A 30 14.88 -9.78 7.46
CA SER A 30 13.49 -10.27 7.55
C SER A 30 12.62 -10.03 6.31
N SER A 31 13.22 -9.63 5.18
CA SER A 31 12.53 -9.57 3.88
C SER A 31 12.67 -10.89 3.12
N ILE A 32 11.71 -11.19 2.24
CA ILE A 32 11.81 -12.35 1.35
C ILE A 32 12.38 -11.86 0.01
N CYS A 33 13.41 -12.53 -0.50
CA CYS A 33 13.93 -12.25 -1.83
C CYS A 33 13.36 -13.25 -2.85
N ILE A 34 12.78 -12.71 -3.92
CA ILE A 34 12.31 -13.47 -5.06
C ILE A 34 13.27 -13.20 -6.23
N ARG A 35 13.93 -14.24 -6.73
CA ARG A 35 14.75 -14.14 -7.94
C ARG A 35 13.82 -13.92 -9.14
N SER A 36 14.04 -12.86 -9.93
CA SER A 36 13.17 -12.50 -11.05
C SER A 36 13.98 -11.83 -12.14
N PHE A 37 14.03 -12.38 -13.36
CA PHE A 37 14.86 -11.81 -14.43
C PHE A 37 14.26 -10.52 -15.04
N PRO A 38 15.06 -9.47 -15.33
CA PRO A 38 16.48 -9.31 -15.03
C PRO A 38 16.71 -8.68 -13.64
N GLY A 39 16.89 -9.49 -12.58
CA GLY A 39 17.20 -9.02 -11.22
C GLY A 39 16.60 -9.83 -10.06
N SER A 40 16.21 -9.12 -9.01
CA SER A 40 15.59 -9.70 -7.81
C SER A 40 14.57 -8.73 -7.23
N ILE A 41 13.45 -9.26 -6.76
CA ILE A 41 12.37 -8.49 -6.12
C ILE A 41 12.42 -8.79 -4.62
N CYS A 42 12.42 -7.74 -3.79
CA CYS A 42 12.28 -7.87 -2.35
C CYS A 42 10.80 -7.74 -1.96
N VAL A 43 10.28 -8.74 -1.25
CA VAL A 43 8.98 -8.65 -0.56
C VAL A 43 9.25 -8.15 0.85
N CYS A 44 8.75 -6.95 1.14
CA CYS A 44 9.04 -6.27 2.39
C CYS A 44 8.20 -6.82 3.55
N PRO A 45 8.80 -6.92 4.76
CA PRO A 45 8.04 -7.19 5.97
C PRO A 45 7.15 -5.98 6.32
N LEU A 46 6.20 -6.19 7.23
CA LEU A 46 5.33 -5.14 7.75
C LEU A 46 6.15 -3.95 8.28
N GLY A 47 5.69 -2.73 7.96
CA GLY A 47 6.36 -1.50 8.37
C GLY A 47 7.66 -1.20 7.61
N ARG A 48 7.94 -1.86 6.48
CA ARG A 48 9.08 -1.54 5.62
C ARG A 48 8.67 -1.40 4.15
N ILE A 49 9.31 -0.48 3.44
CA ILE A 49 9.03 -0.17 2.03
C ILE A 49 10.31 0.09 1.24
N GLY A 50 10.13 0.29 -0.07
CA GLY A 50 11.19 0.59 -1.02
C GLY A 50 11.76 -0.64 -1.71
N PRO A 51 12.57 -0.48 -2.76
CA PRO A 51 13.03 -1.58 -3.62
C PRO A 51 13.81 -2.69 -2.90
N ARG A 52 14.42 -2.33 -1.76
CA ARG A 52 15.22 -3.22 -0.91
C ARG A 52 14.71 -3.30 0.52
N CYS A 53 13.53 -2.74 0.81
CA CYS A 53 12.91 -2.78 2.12
C CYS A 53 13.72 -2.16 3.28
N TYR A 54 14.67 -1.26 3.00
CA TYR A 54 15.46 -0.59 4.06
C TYR A 54 14.75 0.62 4.67
N ILE A 55 13.68 1.09 4.04
CA ILE A 55 12.96 2.28 4.51
C ILE A 55 11.90 1.82 5.50
N ASN A 56 12.00 2.28 6.75
CA ASN A 56 10.92 2.09 7.71
C ASN A 56 9.72 2.94 7.31
N PHE A 57 8.54 2.34 7.33
CA PHE A 57 7.30 3.00 7.00
C PHE A 57 6.45 3.15 8.25
N ASP A 58 6.33 4.40 8.70
CA ASP A 58 5.34 4.80 9.68
C ASP A 58 4.19 5.50 8.93
N PRO A 59 3.00 4.87 8.83
CA PRO A 59 1.86 5.43 8.13
C PRO A 59 1.28 6.68 8.85
N CYS A 60 1.67 6.92 10.09
CA CYS A 60 1.28 8.08 10.89
C CYS A 60 2.43 9.06 11.14
N GLN A 61 3.55 8.96 10.41
CA GLN A 61 4.64 9.94 10.50
C GLN A 61 4.07 11.37 10.35
N GLY A 62 4.28 12.22 11.36
CA GLY A 62 3.63 13.53 11.45
C GLY A 62 2.16 13.42 11.88
N SER A 63 1.24 13.63 10.96
CA SER A 63 -0.21 13.41 11.15
C SER A 63 -0.78 12.34 10.20
N GLY A 64 0.11 11.62 9.50
CA GLY A 64 -0.27 10.72 8.42
C GLY A 64 -1.11 11.42 7.34
N PRO A 65 -2.04 10.71 6.69
CA PRO A 65 -2.90 11.30 5.66
C PRO A 65 -4.09 12.10 6.23
N CYS A 66 -4.21 12.21 7.55
CA CYS A 66 -5.39 12.80 8.20
C CYS A 66 -5.40 14.33 8.10
N LEU A 67 -6.51 14.88 7.61
CA LEU A 67 -6.73 16.31 7.44
C LEU A 67 -7.54 16.89 8.60
N ASN A 68 -7.66 18.22 8.62
CA ASN A 68 -8.57 18.97 9.51
C ASN A 68 -8.42 18.66 11.01
N GLY A 69 -7.20 18.34 11.46
CA GLY A 69 -6.92 18.00 12.86
C GLY A 69 -7.30 16.56 13.25
N GLY A 70 -7.51 15.68 12.26
CA GLY A 70 -7.73 14.26 12.50
C GLY A 70 -6.51 13.59 13.15
N ARG A 71 -6.78 12.66 14.07
CA ARG A 71 -5.74 11.87 14.74
C ARG A 71 -5.46 10.60 13.93
N CYS A 72 -4.23 10.45 13.46
CA CYS A 72 -3.79 9.22 12.80
C CYS A 72 -3.55 8.11 13.83
N ILE A 73 -4.03 6.92 13.52
CA ILE A 73 -3.69 5.68 14.23
C ILE A 73 -3.22 4.63 13.22
N PRO A 74 -2.17 3.86 13.53
CA PRO A 74 -1.76 2.74 12.68
C PRO A 74 -2.91 1.73 12.54
N ASN A 75 -3.09 1.19 11.35
CA ASN A 75 -4.07 0.17 11.04
C ASN A 75 -3.34 -1.09 10.57
N ASP A 76 -3.43 -2.16 11.36
CA ASP A 76 -2.75 -3.44 11.10
C ASP A 76 -3.69 -4.48 10.45
N GLU A 77 -4.81 -4.02 9.87
CA GLU A 77 -5.70 -4.92 9.14
C GLU A 77 -5.00 -5.41 7.86
N ARG A 78 -4.57 -6.67 7.92
CA ARG A 78 -3.80 -7.46 6.94
C ARG A 78 -4.41 -7.52 5.54
N LYS A 79 -4.44 -6.41 4.81
CA LYS A 79 -4.70 -6.42 3.36
C LYS A 79 -3.74 -5.48 2.67
N HIS A 80 -3.14 -5.99 1.59
CA HIS A 80 -2.30 -5.30 0.61
C HIS A 80 -3.01 -4.11 -0.07
N SER A 81 -3.50 -3.16 0.70
CA SER A 81 -4.29 -2.04 0.20
C SER A 81 -4.00 -0.84 1.10
N SER A 82 -3.30 0.13 0.55
CA SER A 82 -3.22 1.59 0.78
C SER A 82 -3.62 2.24 2.14
N PHE A 83 -3.87 1.48 3.21
CA PHE A 83 -4.58 1.90 4.41
C PHE A 83 -3.90 1.41 5.68
N ALA A 84 -2.58 1.53 5.72
CA ALA A 84 -1.80 1.26 6.92
C ALA A 84 -2.07 2.29 8.05
N ALA A 85 -2.87 3.33 7.78
CA ALA A 85 -3.34 4.32 8.75
C ALA A 85 -4.86 4.45 8.70
N LYS A 86 -5.46 4.73 9.86
CA LYS A 86 -6.87 5.10 10.03
C LYS A 86 -6.94 6.47 10.69
N CYS A 87 -7.86 7.31 10.22
CA CYS A 87 -8.06 8.64 10.78
C CYS A 87 -9.25 8.67 11.75
N LEU A 88 -9.02 9.21 12.94
CA LEU A 88 -10.07 9.55 13.89
C LEU A 88 -10.44 11.03 13.70
N CYS A 89 -11.64 11.27 13.17
CA CYS A 89 -12.07 12.62 12.79
C CYS A 89 -12.63 13.42 13.97
N PRO A 90 -12.37 14.74 14.02
CA PRO A 90 -13.07 15.64 14.92
C PRO A 90 -14.58 15.67 14.62
N LYS A 91 -15.39 16.12 15.59
CA LYS A 91 -16.86 16.13 15.54
C LYS A 91 -17.50 16.91 14.37
N ASP A 92 -16.71 17.69 13.64
CA ASP A 92 -17.16 18.56 12.54
C ASP A 92 -16.65 18.05 11.17
N PHE A 93 -15.94 16.92 11.12
CA PHE A 93 -15.37 16.36 9.89
C PHE A 93 -15.64 14.87 9.76
N TRP A 94 -15.68 14.38 8.52
CA TRP A 94 -15.89 12.98 8.17
C TRP A 94 -15.15 12.61 6.89
N GLY A 95 -15.21 11.33 6.52
CA GLY A 95 -14.47 10.74 5.40
C GLY A 95 -13.23 9.99 5.88
N GLU A 96 -12.58 9.32 4.93
CA GLU A 96 -11.40 8.47 5.16
C GLU A 96 -10.21 9.24 5.78
N TYR A 97 -10.02 10.47 5.33
CA TYR A 97 -8.95 11.37 5.73
C TYR A 97 -9.48 12.57 6.52
N CYS A 98 -10.74 12.52 6.98
CA CYS A 98 -11.43 13.65 7.61
C CYS A 98 -11.52 14.88 6.69
N GLN A 99 -11.65 14.65 5.38
CA GLN A 99 -11.60 15.70 4.36
C GLN A 99 -12.91 16.48 4.22
N TYR A 100 -14.04 15.92 4.66
CA TYR A 100 -15.35 16.52 4.44
C TYR A 100 -15.89 17.15 5.72
N PRO A 101 -16.33 18.41 5.70
CA PRO A 101 -17.04 18.99 6.85
C PRO A 101 -18.42 18.35 7.00
N LEU A 102 -18.88 18.19 8.24
CA LEU A 102 -20.25 17.82 8.58
C LEU A 102 -21.15 19.05 8.36
N THR A 103 -21.54 19.30 7.12
CA THR A 103 -22.62 20.24 6.84
C THR A 103 -23.91 19.65 7.39
N LYS A 104 -24.49 20.30 8.41
CA LYS A 104 -25.85 19.99 8.88
C LYS A 104 -26.81 20.21 7.73
N LEU A 105 -27.29 19.13 7.11
CA LEU A 105 -28.51 19.16 6.31
C LEU A 105 -29.67 19.40 7.27
N ILE A 106 -30.10 20.66 7.37
CA ILE A 106 -31.35 20.99 8.06
C ILE A 106 -32.48 20.60 7.11
N ILE A 107 -33.01 19.39 7.29
CA ILE A 107 -34.19 18.93 6.57
C ILE A 107 -35.41 19.53 7.27
N TYR A 108 -36.04 20.53 6.65
CA TYR A 108 -37.32 21.06 7.10
C TYR A 108 -38.43 20.11 6.67
N PHE A 109 -38.94 19.31 7.60
CA PHE A 109 -40.18 18.57 7.38
C PHE A 109 -41.35 19.54 7.50
N HIS A 110 -41.80 20.10 6.38
CA HIS A 110 -43.09 20.75 6.32
C HIS A 110 -44.16 19.67 6.49
N LYS A 111 -44.69 19.56 7.71
CA LYS A 111 -45.89 18.77 7.98
C LYS A 111 -47.03 19.43 7.19
N GLN A 112 -47.38 18.86 6.04
CA GLN A 112 -48.62 19.23 5.35
C GLN A 112 -49.78 18.78 6.26
N GLN A 113 -50.33 19.73 7.02
CA GLN A 113 -51.63 19.61 7.64
C GLN A 113 -52.64 20.26 6.71
N SER A 114 -53.43 19.42 6.03
CA SER A 114 -54.67 19.81 5.34
C SER A 114 -55.38 18.53 4.87
N CYS A 115 -56.61 18.21 5.24
CA CYS A 115 -57.59 18.77 6.18
C CYS A 115 -58.24 17.59 6.92
#